data_AF-A0A0D2N2P9-F1
#
_entry.id   AF-A0A0D2N2P9-F1
#
_cell.length_a   1.000
_cell.length_b   1.000
_cell.length_c   1.000
_cell.angle_alpha   90.00
_cell.angle_beta   90.00
_cell.angle_gamma   90.00
#
_symmetry.space_group_name_H-M   'P 1'
#
loop_
_entity.id
_entity.type
_entity.pdbx_description
1 polymer ?
#
loop_
_entity_poly.entity_id
_entity_poly.type
_entity_poly.pdbx_seq_one_letter_code
_entity_poly.pdbx_strand_id
1 'polypeptide(L)'
;MALMQFLNHTRTIPISNPYGFSRFFSKSSPFIGHGVETHVAKLESEIGDFQKLLVTRTLKLKKIGIPCKHRKLILKYAHKYRLGLWRPRAEPVKV
;
A
#
# COMPACT_ATOMS: atom_id res chain seq x y z
N MET A 1 37.74 -6.65 -29.80
CA MET A 1 36.96 -7.35 -28.76
C MET A 1 37.17 -6.62 -27.44
N ALA A 2 36.21 -5.81 -27.00
CA ALA A 2 36.22 -5.20 -25.67
C ALA A 2 34.81 -4.67 -25.37
N LEU A 3 33.86 -5.56 -25.10
CA LEU A 3 32.55 -5.21 -24.57
C LEU A 3 32.34 -6.03 -23.31
N MET A 4 32.98 -5.61 -22.24
CA MET A 4 32.63 -5.88 -20.85
C MET A 4 33.44 -4.88 -20.03
N GLN A 5 32.78 -3.86 -19.50
CA GLN A 5 33.17 -3.01 -18.34
C GLN A 5 32.35 -1.71 -18.37
N PHE A 6 31.05 -1.81 -18.13
CA PHE A 6 30.32 -0.69 -17.52
C PHE A 6 29.79 -1.14 -16.17
N LEU A 7 30.73 -1.13 -15.22
CA LEU A 7 30.51 -0.73 -13.84
C LEU A 7 29.17 -1.16 -13.25
N ASN A 8 29.24 -2.33 -12.62
CA ASN A 8 28.53 -2.65 -11.39
C ASN A 8 28.72 -1.49 -10.40
N HIS A 9 27.93 -0.43 -10.55
CA HIS A 9 27.79 0.58 -9.52
C HIS A 9 26.53 0.22 -8.76
N THR A 10 26.77 -0.30 -7.56
CA THR A 10 25.83 -0.45 -6.47
C THR A 10 25.10 0.87 -6.24
N ARG A 11 24.04 1.12 -7.02
CA ARG A 11 22.96 1.99 -6.58
C ARG A 11 22.23 1.20 -5.51
N THR A 12 22.73 1.30 -4.29
CA THR A 12 21.91 1.22 -3.08
C THR A 12 20.84 2.29 -3.25
N ILE A 13 19.77 1.94 -3.95
CA ILE A 13 18.52 2.68 -3.94
C ILE A 13 18.15 2.69 -2.46
N PRO A 14 18.10 3.84 -1.78
CA PRO A 14 17.53 3.87 -0.45
C PRO A 14 16.09 3.39 -0.61
N ILE A 15 15.81 2.19 -0.11
CA ILE A 15 14.45 1.64 0.00
C ILE A 15 13.76 2.40 1.15
N SER A 16 13.74 3.73 1.10
CA SER A 16 12.79 4.51 1.87
C SER A 16 11.48 4.41 1.10
N ASN A 17 10.71 3.35 1.33
CA ASN A 17 9.41 3.09 0.71
C ASN A 17 8.56 4.38 0.79
N PRO A 18 8.37 5.14 -0.30
CA PRO A 18 7.54 6.34 -0.25
C PRO A 18 6.05 6.00 -0.25
N TYR A 19 5.68 4.71 -0.26
CA TYR A 19 4.32 4.20 -0.44
C TYR A 19 3.78 3.53 0.83
N GLY A 20 3.94 4.20 1.98
CA GLY A 20 3.47 3.71 3.27
C GLY A 20 1.95 3.55 3.33
N PHE A 21 1.49 2.74 4.30
CA PHE A 21 0.08 2.56 4.68
C PHE A 21 -0.66 3.91 4.75
N SER A 22 0.00 4.93 5.27
CA SER A 22 -0.47 6.31 5.34
C SER A 22 -0.98 6.86 4.00
N ARG A 23 -0.32 6.61 2.87
CA ARG A 23 -0.78 7.08 1.54
C ARG A 23 -1.95 6.28 1.01
N PHE A 24 -1.99 4.97 1.26
CA PHE A 24 -3.07 4.12 0.78
C PHE A 24 -4.40 4.44 1.48
N PHE A 25 -4.34 4.76 2.77
CA PHE A 25 -5.52 5.10 3.58
C PHE A 25 -5.64 6.59 3.91
N SER A 26 -4.87 7.46 3.22
CA SER A 26 -4.89 8.91 3.46
C SER A 26 -6.28 9.50 3.23
N LYS A 27 -6.68 10.36 4.17
CA LYS A 27 -7.92 11.16 4.17
C LYS A 27 -8.05 12.06 2.93
N SER A 28 -6.94 12.43 2.31
CA SER A 28 -6.90 13.22 1.07
C SER A 28 -7.07 12.40 -0.21
N SER A 29 -7.18 11.06 -0.13
CA SER A 29 -7.54 10.23 -1.27
C SER A 29 -9.05 9.98 -1.25
N PRO A 30 -9.84 10.54 -2.19
CA PRO A 30 -11.30 10.42 -2.21
C PRO A 30 -11.86 8.99 -2.36
N PHE A 31 -10.99 7.96 -2.38
CA PHE A 31 -11.32 6.64 -2.93
C PHE A 31 -11.38 5.50 -1.91
N ILE A 32 -10.71 5.59 -0.74
CA ILE A 32 -10.82 4.59 0.36
C ILE A 32 -11.59 5.16 1.57
N GLY A 33 -12.10 6.40 1.47
CA GLY A 33 -12.84 7.17 2.48
C GLY A 33 -14.25 6.64 2.82
N HIS A 34 -14.36 5.36 3.14
CA HIS A 34 -15.59 4.71 3.60
C HIS A 34 -15.37 4.03 4.96
N GLY A 35 -14.78 4.75 5.93
CA GLY A 35 -14.59 4.25 7.29
C GLY A 35 -13.52 3.16 7.44
N VAL A 36 -12.74 2.86 6.40
CA VAL A 36 -11.61 1.92 6.48
C VAL A 36 -10.45 2.51 7.29
N GLU A 37 -10.39 3.84 7.43
CA GLU A 37 -9.39 4.59 8.20
C GLU A 37 -9.29 4.14 9.67
N THR A 38 -10.42 3.80 10.30
CA THR A 38 -10.45 3.34 11.70
C THR A 38 -9.78 1.96 11.88
N HIS A 39 -9.63 1.20 10.80
CA HIS A 39 -8.98 -0.11 10.81
C HIS A 39 -7.50 -0.04 10.41
N VAL A 40 -6.98 1.12 10.04
CA VAL A 40 -5.59 1.30 9.59
C VAL A 40 -4.62 0.98 10.70
N ALA A 41 -4.84 1.48 11.92
CA ALA A 41 -3.99 1.19 13.07
C ALA A 41 -3.86 -0.33 13.33
N LYS A 42 -4.96 -1.08 13.19
CA LYS A 42 -4.95 -2.55 13.35
C LYS A 42 -4.22 -3.25 12.20
N LEU A 43 -4.39 -2.75 10.98
CA LEU A 43 -3.70 -3.28 9.80
C LEU A 43 -2.19 -3.02 9.86
N GLU A 44 -1.79 -1.83 10.30
CA GLU A 44 -0.39 -1.47 10.49
C GLU A 44 0.27 -2.34 11.57
N SER A 45 -0.37 -2.55 12.72
CA SER A 45 0.20 -3.40 13.78
C SER A 45 0.35 -4.87 13.36
N GLU A 46 -0.59 -5.43 12.61
CA GLU A 46 -0.61 -6.86 12.27
C GLU A 46 0.13 -7.20 10.96
N ILE A 47 0.14 -6.29 9.99
CA ILE A 47 0.74 -6.53 8.66
C ILE A 47 2.07 -5.79 8.54
N GLY A 48 2.18 -4.58 9.12
CA GLY A 48 3.37 -3.72 9.14
C GLY A 48 3.71 -3.08 7.79
N ASP A 49 3.86 -3.90 6.76
CA ASP A 49 4.33 -3.47 5.44
C ASP A 49 3.20 -3.40 4.40
N PHE A 50 3.20 -2.31 3.64
CA PHE A 50 2.24 -2.07 2.57
C PHE A 50 2.31 -3.16 1.49
N GLN A 51 3.50 -3.66 1.17
CA GLN A 51 3.62 -4.75 0.18
C GLN A 51 2.93 -6.03 0.67
N LYS A 52 3.06 -6.34 1.97
CA LYS A 52 2.36 -7.46 2.58
C LYS A 52 0.85 -7.25 2.52
N LEU A 53 0.34 -6.03 2.72
CA LEU A 53 -1.08 -5.68 2.58
C LEU A 53 -1.64 -6.06 1.22
N LEU A 54 -0.92 -5.75 0.14
CA LEU A 54 -1.33 -6.00 -1.25
C LEU A 54 -1.41 -7.50 -1.61
N VAL A 55 -0.69 -8.34 -0.89
CA VAL A 55 -0.64 -9.79 -1.10
C VAL A 55 -1.57 -10.53 -0.12
N THR A 56 -2.00 -9.87 0.96
CA THR A 56 -2.87 -10.45 1.98
C THR A 56 -4.19 -10.98 1.41
N ARG A 57 -4.67 -12.08 2.00
CA ARG A 57 -5.96 -12.69 1.68
C ARG A 57 -7.01 -12.40 2.75
N THR A 58 -8.28 -12.65 2.42
CA THR A 58 -9.46 -12.39 3.27
C THR A 58 -9.38 -13.02 4.65
N LEU A 59 -8.82 -14.22 4.78
CA LEU A 59 -8.72 -14.94 6.07
C LEU A 59 -7.92 -14.17 7.10
N LYS A 60 -6.77 -13.59 6.73
CA LYS A 60 -5.98 -12.74 7.63
C LYS A 60 -6.74 -11.49 8.04
N LEU A 61 -7.37 -10.81 7.07
CA LEU A 61 -8.18 -9.61 7.35
C LEU A 61 -9.40 -9.92 8.24
N LYS A 62 -9.95 -11.14 8.16
CA LYS A 62 -11.04 -11.60 9.04
C LYS A 62 -10.56 -11.81 10.47
N LYS A 63 -9.36 -12.40 10.67
CA LYS A 63 -8.76 -12.60 11.99
C LYS A 63 -8.51 -11.27 12.72
N ILE A 64 -8.14 -10.23 11.99
CA ILE A 64 -7.93 -8.85 12.50
C ILE A 64 -9.26 -8.17 12.91
N GLY A 65 -10.41 -8.79 12.59
CA GLY A 65 -11.74 -8.28 12.97
C GLY A 65 -12.28 -7.19 12.03
N ILE A 66 -11.80 -7.11 10.80
CA ILE A 66 -12.27 -6.10 9.83
C ILE A 66 -13.62 -6.52 9.24
N PRO A 67 -14.65 -5.67 9.20
CA PRO A 67 -15.95 -5.99 8.62
C PRO A 67 -15.90 -6.40 7.15
N CYS A 68 -16.84 -7.25 6.71
CA CYS A 68 -16.86 -7.79 5.35
C CYS A 68 -16.86 -6.72 4.25
N LYS A 69 -17.60 -5.62 4.46
CA LYS A 69 -17.66 -4.47 3.53
C LYS A 69 -16.27 -3.86 3.31
N HIS A 70 -15.54 -3.57 4.39
CA HIS A 70 -14.21 -2.98 4.32
C HIS A 70 -13.16 -3.97 3.76
N ARG A 71 -13.24 -5.27 4.09
CA ARG A 71 -12.36 -6.28 3.48
C ARG A 71 -12.50 -6.33 1.95
N LYS A 72 -13.73 -6.27 1.43
CA LYS A 72 -13.99 -6.23 -0.02
C LYS A 72 -13.39 -4.97 -0.67
N LEU A 73 -13.52 -3.82 -0.01
CA LEU A 73 -12.93 -2.56 -0.50
C LEU A 73 -11.41 -2.62 -0.54
N ILE A 74 -10.76 -3.06 0.56
CA ILE A 74 -9.29 -3.18 0.64
C ILE A 74 -8.76 -4.06 -0.49
N LEU A 75 -9.37 -5.24 -0.69
CA LEU A 75 -8.91 -6.17 -1.74
C LEU A 75 -9.15 -5.64 -3.15
N LYS A 76 -10.28 -4.95 -3.39
CA LYS A 76 -10.56 -4.30 -4.67
C LYS A 76 -9.49 -3.26 -5.01
N TYR A 77 -9.15 -2.38 -4.07
CA TYR A 77 -8.15 -1.35 -4.30
C TYR A 77 -6.72 -1.90 -4.32
N ALA A 78 -6.40 -2.90 -3.50
CA ALA A 78 -5.13 -3.60 -3.57
C ALA A 78 -4.90 -4.26 -4.94
N HIS A 79 -5.94 -4.86 -5.51
CA HIS A 79 -5.85 -5.44 -6.85
C HIS A 79 -5.67 -4.37 -7.93
N LYS A 80 -6.45 -3.27 -7.89
CA LYS A 80 -6.27 -2.15 -8.82
C LYS A 80 -4.86 -1.53 -8.73
N TYR A 81 -4.30 -1.46 -7.52
CA TYR A 81 -2.93 -1.00 -7.30
C TYR A 81 -1.91 -1.93 -7.96
N ARG A 82 -2.07 -3.25 -7.81
CA ARG A 82 -1.21 -4.25 -8.47
C ARG A 82 -1.26 -4.19 -9.99
N LEU A 83 -2.43 -3.88 -10.55
CA LEU A 83 -2.62 -3.71 -11.99
C LEU A 83 -2.13 -2.34 -12.51
N GLY A 84 -1.73 -1.42 -11.62
CA GLY A 84 -1.34 -0.07 -12.00
C GLY A 84 -2.48 0.85 -12.46
N LEU A 85 -3.73 0.34 -12.47
CA LEU A 85 -4.94 1.07 -12.88
C LEU A 85 -5.33 2.19 -11.91
N TRP A 86 -4.82 2.14 -10.69
CA TRP A 86 -5.12 3.11 -9.65
C TRP A 86 -3.90 3.29 -8.76
N ARG A 87 -3.60 4.55 -8.41
CA ARG A 87 -2.61 4.89 -7.39
C ARG A 87 -3.21 5.90 -6.41
N PRO A 88 -2.98 5.75 -5.09
CA PRO A 88 -3.38 6.76 -4.14
C PRO A 88 -2.65 8.08 -4.45
N ARG A 89 -3.40 9.07 -4.94
CA ARG A 89 -2.90 10.45 -5.06
C ARG A 89 -2.98 11.08 -3.68
N ALA A 90 -1.84 11.36 -3.07
CA ALA A 90 -1.78 12.27 -1.94
C ALA A 90 -1.84 13.67 -2.54
N GLU A 91 -3.00 14.32 -2.48
CA GLU A 91 -2.99 15.78 -2.60
C GLU A 91 -2.14 16.29 -1.42
N PRO A 92 -1.17 17.20 -1.66
CA PRO A 92 -0.43 17.81 -0.58
C PRO A 92 -1.45 18.46 0.36
N VAL A 93 -1.40 18.10 1.64
CA VAL A 93 -2.13 18.83 2.67
C VAL A 93 -1.68 20.28 2.52
N LYS A 94 -2.57 21.15 2.05
CA LYS A 94 -2.29 22.59 2.04
C LYS A 94 -2.08 22.97 3.49
N VAL A 95 -0.83 23.31 3.81
CA VAL A 95 -0.40 23.87 5.09
C VAL A 95 -0.99 25.27 5.22
#